data_AF-A0A2A8CXV8-F1
#
_entry.id   AF-A0A2A8CXV8-F1
#
_cell.length_a   1.000
_cell.length_b   1.000
_cell.length_c   1.000
_cell.angle_alpha   90.00
_cell.angle_beta   90.00
_cell.angle_gamma   90.00
#
_symmetry.space_group_name_H-M   'P 1'
#
loop_
_entity.id
_entity.type
_entity.pdbx_description
1 polymer ?
#
loop_
_entity_poly.entity_id
_entity_poly.type
_entity_poly.pdbx_seq_one_letter_code
_entity_poly.pdbx_strand_id
1 'polypeptide(L)'
;MCIGSVYCILFHWSSLSFMPPSLFPDLPDHSRLWVYTAAEPLSRAVQADLIERLQAFMDDWTSHQRPVRARATIQDDRFVMLAATVDDGDVSGCGIDASVNAIDDAAGNLDVRWAGPLDVIYRDSNGKVDIVSRASFRELIANGAVTEETHVFDPSLTTLAELRKGQFEQQAADAWHGRVFQIPSAA
;
A
#
# COMPACT_ATOMS: atom_id res chain seq x y z
N MET A 1 -38.42 -40.52 -32.85
CA MET A 1 -38.15 -41.21 -31.58
C MET A 1 -36.64 -41.35 -31.48
N CYS A 2 -35.87 -40.67 -30.64
CA CYS A 2 -36.14 -39.93 -29.41
C CYS A 2 -35.51 -38.52 -29.47
N ILE A 3 -36.19 -37.55 -28.85
CA ILE A 3 -35.76 -36.17 -28.71
C ILE A 3 -34.89 -36.12 -27.45
N GLY A 4 -33.61 -35.75 -27.58
CA GLY A 4 -32.65 -35.67 -26.48
C GLY A 4 -32.20 -34.22 -26.26
N SER A 5 -32.75 -33.63 -25.20
CA SER A 5 -32.59 -32.24 -24.78
C SER A 5 -31.13 -31.91 -24.42
N VAL A 6 -30.54 -30.93 -25.09
CA VAL A 6 -29.26 -30.34 -24.70
C VAL A 6 -29.53 -29.42 -23.50
N TYR A 7 -29.09 -29.83 -22.31
CA TYR A 7 -29.06 -28.97 -21.14
C TYR A 7 -28.02 -27.87 -21.37
N CYS A 8 -28.48 -26.64 -21.66
CA CYS A 8 -27.70 -25.43 -21.42
C CYS A 8 -27.46 -25.32 -19.91
N ILE A 9 -26.24 -25.60 -19.46
CA ILE A 9 -25.81 -25.23 -18.12
C ILE A 9 -25.56 -23.73 -18.13
N LEU A 10 -26.56 -22.96 -17.72
CA LEU A 10 -26.40 -21.58 -17.29
C LEU A 10 -25.54 -21.60 -16.02
N PHE A 11 -24.23 -21.41 -16.16
CA PHE A 11 -23.37 -21.07 -15.04
C PHE A 11 -23.76 -19.67 -14.56
N HIS A 12 -24.62 -19.62 -13.56
CA HIS A 12 -24.84 -18.42 -12.77
C HIS A 12 -23.54 -18.20 -11.97
N TRP A 13 -22.69 -17.29 -12.45
CA TRP A 13 -21.56 -16.79 -11.67
C TRP A 13 -22.13 -15.94 -10.53
N SER A 14 -22.52 -16.57 -9.43
CA SER A 14 -22.63 -15.86 -8.17
C SER A 14 -21.25 -15.34 -7.82
N SER A 15 -21.16 -14.03 -7.61
CA SER A 15 -19.97 -13.27 -7.25
C SER A 15 -19.18 -13.97 -6.14
N LEU A 16 -18.23 -14.82 -6.53
CA LEU A 16 -17.09 -15.13 -5.69
C LEU A 16 -16.29 -13.84 -5.67
N SER A 17 -16.40 -13.09 -4.57
CA SER A 17 -15.41 -12.10 -4.20
C SER A 17 -14.05 -12.80 -4.29
N PHE A 18 -13.33 -12.58 -5.38
CA PHE A 18 -11.91 -12.83 -5.44
C PHE A 18 -11.31 -11.88 -4.41
N MET A 19 -11.24 -12.35 -3.16
CA MET A 19 -10.57 -11.60 -2.11
C MET A 19 -9.09 -11.74 -2.47
N PRO A 20 -8.41 -10.66 -2.88
CA PRO A 20 -6.99 -10.76 -3.18
C PRO A 20 -6.27 -11.36 -1.97
N PRO A 21 -5.17 -12.12 -2.18
CA PRO A 21 -4.43 -12.69 -1.07
C PRO A 21 -4.14 -11.58 -0.05
N SER A 22 -4.55 -11.81 1.20
CA SER A 22 -4.40 -10.80 2.24
C SER A 22 -2.92 -10.49 2.41
N LEU A 23 -2.56 -9.20 2.35
CA LEU A 23 -1.18 -8.80 2.61
C LEU A 23 -0.79 -9.24 4.03
N PHE A 24 0.38 -9.87 4.13
CA PHE A 24 0.98 -10.33 5.38
C PHE A 24 0.11 -11.31 6.19
N PRO A 25 -0.34 -12.45 5.63
CA PRO A 25 -1.33 -13.32 6.27
C PRO A 25 -0.84 -13.92 7.60
N ASP A 26 0.48 -14.04 7.77
CA ASP A 26 1.10 -14.63 8.97
C ASP A 26 1.27 -13.65 10.14
N LEU A 27 0.93 -12.37 9.94
CA LEU A 27 1.05 -11.33 10.96
C LEU A 27 -0.34 -10.95 11.53
N PRO A 28 -0.46 -10.75 12.86
CA PRO A 28 -1.72 -10.35 13.47
C PRO A 28 -2.14 -8.93 13.09
N ASP A 29 -3.43 -8.61 13.21
CA ASP A 29 -4.02 -7.31 12.85
C ASP A 29 -3.36 -6.11 13.57
N HIS A 30 -2.92 -6.30 14.82
CA HIS A 30 -2.26 -5.25 15.62
C HIS A 30 -0.81 -4.98 15.21
N SER A 31 -0.26 -5.74 14.26
CA SER A 31 1.12 -5.52 13.79
C SER A 31 1.26 -4.10 13.26
N ARG A 32 2.39 -3.47 13.59
CA ARG A 32 2.76 -2.16 13.07
C ARG A 32 2.99 -2.26 11.57
N LEU A 33 2.63 -1.21 10.86
CA LEU A 33 2.83 -1.05 9.42
C LEU A 33 3.54 0.29 9.19
N TRP A 34 4.55 0.26 8.31
CA TRP A 34 5.17 1.44 7.72
C TRP A 34 5.07 1.34 6.21
N VAL A 35 4.70 2.44 5.56
CA VAL A 35 4.63 2.52 4.09
C VAL A 35 5.57 3.62 3.60
N TYR A 36 6.57 3.23 2.82
CA TYR A 36 7.50 4.13 2.16
C TYR A 36 7.14 4.20 0.67
N THR A 37 6.82 5.40 0.19
CA THR A 37 6.37 5.58 -1.20
C THR A 37 7.53 6.06 -2.06
N ALA A 38 7.89 5.30 -3.08
CA ALA A 38 8.86 5.73 -4.08
C ALA A 38 8.26 6.82 -4.98
N ALA A 39 8.99 7.93 -5.15
CA ALA A 39 8.60 9.07 -5.99
C ALA A 39 8.43 8.66 -7.46
N GLU A 40 9.20 7.68 -7.92
CA GLU A 40 9.11 7.07 -9.25
C GLU A 40 8.84 5.57 -9.15
N PRO A 41 8.23 4.93 -10.17
CA PRO A 41 8.03 3.49 -10.17
C PRO A 41 9.36 2.74 -10.11
N LEU A 42 9.45 1.78 -9.20
CA LEU A 42 10.61 0.93 -9.00
C LEU A 42 10.67 -0.15 -10.09
N SER A 43 11.83 -0.30 -10.74
CA SER A 43 12.03 -1.41 -11.67
C SER A 43 12.00 -2.76 -10.94
N ARG A 44 11.67 -3.84 -11.66
CA ARG A 44 11.64 -5.19 -11.07
C ARG A 44 12.97 -5.60 -10.41
N ALA A 45 14.10 -5.20 -10.99
CA ALA A 45 15.41 -5.45 -10.41
C ALA A 45 15.60 -4.71 -9.08
N VAL A 46 15.26 -3.42 -9.04
CA VAL A 46 15.32 -2.61 -7.81
C VAL A 46 14.38 -3.15 -6.74
N GLN A 47 13.18 -3.59 -7.12
CA GLN A 47 12.23 -4.21 -6.18
C GLN A 47 12.79 -5.48 -5.55
N ALA A 48 13.41 -6.36 -6.35
CA ALA A 48 14.02 -7.58 -5.86
C ALA A 48 15.18 -7.30 -4.90
N ASP A 49 16.08 -6.38 -5.27
CA ASP A 49 17.22 -5.98 -4.45
C ASP A 49 16.79 -5.34 -3.13
N LEU A 50 15.75 -4.49 -3.14
CA LEU A 50 15.17 -3.90 -1.93
C LEU A 50 14.63 -4.99 -0.99
N ILE A 51 13.82 -5.91 -1.51
CA ILE A 51 13.23 -6.98 -0.70
C ILE A 51 14.30 -7.90 -0.13
N GLU A 52 15.33 -8.26 -0.90
CA GLU A 52 16.43 -9.09 -0.42
C GLU A 52 17.18 -8.42 0.75
N ARG A 53 17.51 -7.13 0.62
CA ARG A 53 18.20 -6.36 1.67
C ARG A 53 17.34 -6.21 2.93
N LEU A 54 16.06 -5.92 2.76
CA LEU A 54 15.12 -5.83 3.89
C LEU A 54 14.93 -7.20 4.55
N GLN A 55 14.91 -8.29 3.79
CA GLN A 55 14.84 -9.64 4.36
C GLN A 55 16.05 -9.93 5.24
N ALA A 56 17.27 -9.62 4.77
CA ALA A 56 18.48 -9.79 5.57
C ALA A 56 18.43 -8.99 6.89
N PHE A 57 17.92 -7.76 6.86
CA PHE A 57 17.69 -6.98 8.09
C PHE A 57 16.65 -7.64 9.01
N MET A 58 15.51 -8.05 8.46
CA MET A 58 14.39 -8.63 9.23
C MET A 58 14.76 -9.94 9.93
N ASP A 59 15.68 -10.73 9.35
CA ASP A 59 16.14 -11.99 9.94
C ASP A 59 16.89 -11.78 11.27
N ASP A 60 17.56 -10.64 11.42
CA ASP A 60 18.34 -10.26 12.62
C ASP A 60 17.66 -9.16 13.47
N TRP A 61 16.46 -8.72 13.09
CA TRP A 61 15.81 -7.57 13.72
C TRP A 61 15.33 -7.90 15.14
N THR A 62 15.78 -7.10 16.11
CA THR A 62 15.38 -7.23 17.52
C THR A 62 14.87 -5.92 18.11
N SER A 63 13.99 -6.03 19.12
CA SER A 63 13.43 -4.94 19.91
C SER A 63 13.51 -5.29 21.39
N HIS A 64 14.28 -4.52 22.17
CA HIS A 64 14.62 -4.88 23.57
C HIS A 64 15.11 -6.33 23.70
N GLN A 65 16.01 -6.76 22.81
CA GLN A 65 16.59 -8.11 22.76
C GLN A 65 15.58 -9.24 22.45
N ARG A 66 14.34 -8.90 22.07
CA ARG A 66 13.35 -9.87 21.59
C ARG A 66 13.34 -9.88 20.06
N PRO A 67 13.23 -11.05 19.41
CA PRO A 67 13.06 -11.13 17.97
C PRO A 67 11.81 -10.38 17.50
N VAL A 68 11.94 -9.64 16.40
CA VAL A 68 10.82 -9.00 15.72
C VAL A 68 10.35 -9.91 14.59
N ARG A 69 9.07 -10.27 14.56
CA ARG A 69 8.48 -10.96 13.41
C ARG A 69 8.07 -9.93 12.38
N ALA A 70 8.78 -9.88 11.25
CA ALA A 70 8.54 -8.88 10.22
C ALA A 70 8.36 -9.47 8.82
N ARG A 71 7.71 -8.71 7.94
CA ARG A 71 7.53 -8.99 6.51
C ARG A 71 7.59 -7.70 5.72
N ALA A 72 8.16 -7.75 4.53
CA ALA A 72 8.16 -6.65 3.58
C ALA A 72 7.54 -7.06 2.24
N THR A 73 6.88 -6.14 1.57
CA THR A 73 6.39 -6.30 0.18
C THR A 73 6.43 -4.97 -0.54
N ILE A 74 6.40 -4.99 -1.87
CA ILE A 74 6.21 -3.81 -2.71
C ILE A 74 4.87 -3.92 -3.44
N GLN A 75 4.03 -2.89 -3.37
CA GLN A 75 2.74 -2.79 -4.07
C GLN A 75 2.77 -1.64 -5.09
N ASP A 76 2.02 -1.79 -6.19
CA ASP A 76 1.91 -0.83 -7.31
C ASP A 76 3.27 -0.27 -7.79
N ASP A 77 4.32 -1.09 -7.75
CA ASP A 77 5.71 -0.74 -8.07
C ASP A 77 6.26 0.47 -7.30
N ARG A 78 5.61 0.92 -6.21
CA ARG A 78 5.97 2.17 -5.49
C ARG A 78 5.96 2.03 -3.98
N PHE A 79 5.02 1.27 -3.43
CA PHE A 79 4.76 1.23 -2.00
C PHE A 79 5.58 0.12 -1.34
N VAL A 80 6.72 0.47 -0.76
CA VAL A 80 7.49 -0.43 0.09
C VAL A 80 6.81 -0.50 1.45
N MET A 81 6.14 -1.61 1.72
CA MET A 81 5.40 -1.84 2.96
C MET A 81 6.19 -2.78 3.87
N LEU A 82 6.49 -2.33 5.09
CA LEU A 82 7.13 -3.12 6.13
C LEU A 82 6.14 -3.30 7.28
N ALA A 83 5.85 -4.55 7.63
CA ALA A 83 4.98 -4.89 8.75
C ALA A 83 5.76 -5.66 9.82
N ALA A 84 5.53 -5.37 11.10
CA ALA A 84 6.26 -5.98 12.20
C ALA A 84 5.41 -6.16 13.47
N THR A 85 5.71 -7.21 14.23
CA THR A 85 5.15 -7.46 15.55
C THR A 85 6.21 -8.06 16.48
N VAL A 86 6.05 -7.81 17.77
CA VAL A 86 6.85 -8.41 18.84
C VAL A 86 5.87 -9.08 19.79
N ASP A 87 6.20 -10.29 20.25
CA ASP A 87 5.35 -10.98 21.20
C ASP A 87 5.28 -10.18 22.53
N ASP A 88 4.06 -10.00 23.03
CA ASP A 88 3.75 -9.27 24.26
C ASP A 88 4.31 -7.83 24.31
N GLY A 89 4.18 -7.08 23.22
CA GLY A 89 4.48 -5.65 23.23
C GLY A 89 4.52 -4.99 21.86
N ASP A 90 5.11 -3.80 21.82
CA ASP A 90 5.38 -3.03 20.61
C ASP A 90 6.87 -3.10 20.22
N VAL A 91 7.15 -2.78 18.97
CA VAL A 91 8.52 -2.46 18.53
C VAL A 91 8.98 -1.21 19.29
N SER A 92 10.14 -1.30 19.94
CA SER A 92 10.69 -0.20 20.74
C SER A 92 11.19 0.93 19.87
N GLY A 93 11.40 2.12 20.44
CA GLY A 93 11.98 3.26 19.72
C GLY A 93 13.27 2.91 18.99
N CYS A 94 14.22 2.25 19.66
CA CYS A 94 15.46 1.80 19.01
C CYS A 94 15.21 0.76 17.90
N GLY A 95 14.20 -0.09 18.06
CA GLY A 95 13.80 -1.04 17.01
C GLY A 95 13.24 -0.33 15.79
N ILE A 96 12.45 0.73 15.99
CA ILE A 96 11.90 1.58 14.93
C ILE A 96 13.03 2.33 14.22
N ASP A 97 13.94 2.95 14.98
CA ASP A 97 15.11 3.65 14.41
C ASP A 97 15.95 2.70 13.55
N ALA A 98 16.13 1.44 13.99
CA ALA A 98 16.81 0.42 13.21
C ALA A 98 16.10 0.11 11.88
N SER A 99 14.76 0.03 11.87
CA SER A 99 14.01 -0.18 10.62
C SER A 99 14.08 1.00 9.66
N VAL A 100 14.10 2.23 10.18
CA VAL A 100 14.25 3.44 9.34
C VAL A 100 15.62 3.41 8.66
N ASN A 101 16.69 3.15 9.42
CA ASN A 101 18.03 3.01 8.86
C ASN A 101 18.12 1.89 7.83
N ALA A 102 17.49 0.73 8.08
CA ALA A 102 17.48 -0.40 7.15
C ALA A 102 16.81 -0.06 5.81
N ILE A 103 15.72 0.73 5.83
CA ILE A 103 15.05 1.21 4.62
C ILE A 103 15.96 2.17 3.84
N ASP A 104 16.59 3.12 4.52
CA ASP A 104 17.48 4.08 3.89
C ASP A 104 18.74 3.42 3.32
N ASP A 105 19.34 2.47 4.04
CA ASP A 105 20.50 1.69 3.58
C ASP A 105 20.16 0.79 2.38
N ALA A 106 18.96 0.19 2.38
CA ALA A 106 18.48 -0.61 1.26
C ALA A 106 18.26 0.25 0.01
N ALA A 107 17.71 1.45 0.17
CA ALA A 107 17.39 2.38 -0.91
C ALA A 107 18.59 3.16 -1.45
N GLY A 108 19.52 3.58 -0.59
CA GLY A 108 20.61 4.48 -0.94
C GLY A 108 21.55 3.95 -2.02
N ASN A 109 21.74 2.63 -2.08
CA ASN A 109 22.57 1.98 -3.11
C ASN A 109 21.83 1.77 -4.45
N LEU A 110 20.53 2.08 -4.51
CA LEU A 110 19.64 1.79 -5.64
C LEU A 110 19.06 3.06 -6.29
N ASP A 111 19.53 4.25 -5.88
CA ASP A 111 19.04 5.57 -6.34
C ASP A 111 17.52 5.75 -6.19
N VAL A 112 16.95 5.15 -5.15
CA VAL A 112 15.53 5.26 -4.84
C VAL A 112 15.27 6.60 -4.15
N ARG A 113 14.35 7.38 -4.73
CA ARG A 113 13.86 8.63 -4.14
C ARG A 113 12.50 8.40 -3.49
N TRP A 114 12.34 8.85 -2.26
CA TRP A 114 11.08 8.80 -1.55
C TRP A 114 10.20 10.02 -1.87
N ALA A 115 8.89 9.81 -1.91
CA ALA A 115 7.90 10.87 -1.96
C ALA A 115 7.93 11.70 -0.66
N GLY A 116 7.63 12.99 -0.77
CA GLY A 116 7.58 13.89 0.36
C GLY A 116 6.31 13.69 1.21
N PRO A 117 6.32 14.11 2.49
CA PRO A 117 5.18 13.95 3.40
C PRO A 117 3.94 14.79 3.02
N LEU A 118 4.11 15.75 2.10
CA LEU A 118 3.03 16.60 1.61
C LEU A 118 2.53 16.18 0.22
N ASP A 119 3.17 15.22 -0.42
CA ASP A 119 2.75 14.76 -1.73
C ASP A 119 1.41 14.02 -1.63
N VAL A 120 0.61 14.17 -2.68
CA VAL A 120 -0.70 13.51 -2.81
C VAL A 120 -0.55 12.39 -3.81
N ILE A 121 -0.97 11.19 -3.40
CA ILE A 121 -0.84 9.96 -4.18
C ILE A 121 -2.24 9.51 -4.58
N TYR A 122 -2.46 9.28 -5.86
CA TYR A 122 -3.78 8.94 -6.42
C TYR A 122 -3.66 8.03 -7.63
N ARG A 123 -4.79 7.40 -8.04
CA ARG A 123 -4.89 6.73 -9.33
C ARG A 123 -5.32 7.72 -10.40
N ASP A 124 -4.54 7.82 -11.47
CA ASP A 124 -4.91 8.59 -12.66
C ASP A 124 -6.08 7.94 -13.43
N SER A 125 -6.54 8.58 -14.49
CA SER A 125 -7.61 8.06 -15.36
C SER A 125 -7.26 6.77 -16.10
N ASN A 126 -5.98 6.39 -16.14
CA ASN A 126 -5.51 5.11 -16.68
C ASN A 126 -5.37 4.03 -15.60
N GLY A 127 -5.72 4.33 -14.35
CA GLY A 127 -5.59 3.45 -13.19
C GLY A 127 -4.17 3.34 -12.63
N LYS A 128 -3.22 4.16 -13.11
CA LYS A 128 -1.84 4.16 -12.65
C LYS A 128 -1.67 5.03 -11.41
N VAL A 129 -0.79 4.62 -10.51
CA VAL A 129 -0.42 5.41 -9.34
C VAL A 129 0.47 6.57 -9.76
N ASP A 130 0.02 7.78 -9.46
CA ASP A 130 0.71 9.03 -9.71
C ASP A 130 0.86 9.84 -8.41
N ILE A 131 1.86 10.71 -8.39
CA ILE A 131 2.28 11.48 -7.20
C ILE A 131 2.44 12.94 -7.60
N VAL A 132 1.70 13.82 -6.94
CA VAL A 132 1.69 15.24 -7.26
C VAL A 132 1.75 16.11 -6.01
N SER A 133 2.19 17.35 -6.19
CA SER A 133 2.08 18.35 -5.12
C SER A 133 0.61 18.64 -4.80
N ARG A 134 0.33 19.14 -3.59
CA ARG A 134 -1.01 19.60 -3.19
C ARG A 134 -1.55 20.72 -4.09
N ALA A 135 -0.68 21.53 -4.71
CA ALA A 135 -1.08 22.60 -5.62
C ALA A 135 -1.55 21.99 -6.95
N SER A 136 -0.74 21.11 -7.54
CA SER A 136 -1.08 20.38 -8.75
C SER A 136 -2.33 19.51 -8.58
N PHE A 137 -2.50 18.87 -7.41
CA PHE A 137 -3.71 18.10 -7.11
C PHE A 137 -4.98 18.99 -7.14
N ARG A 138 -4.91 20.24 -6.66
CA ARG A 138 -6.01 21.20 -6.78
C ARG A 138 -6.31 21.61 -8.23
N GLU A 139 -5.28 21.75 -9.05
CA GLU A 139 -5.46 22.03 -10.48
C GLU A 139 -6.14 20.86 -11.20
N LEU A 140 -5.79 19.62 -10.84
CA LEU A 140 -6.45 18.40 -11.33
C LEU A 140 -7.92 18.29 -10.88
N ILE A 141 -8.24 18.76 -9.68
CA ILE A 141 -9.64 18.86 -9.24
C ILE A 141 -10.38 19.92 -10.06
N ALA A 142 -9.78 21.10 -10.23
CA ALA A 142 -10.39 22.23 -10.93
C ALA A 142 -10.66 21.94 -12.41
N ASN A 143 -9.85 21.09 -13.05
CA ASN A 143 -10.03 20.69 -14.44
C ASN A 143 -10.88 19.41 -14.62
N GLY A 144 -11.36 18.82 -13.52
CA GLY A 144 -12.21 17.62 -13.53
C GLY A 144 -11.47 16.29 -13.74
N ALA A 145 -10.14 16.28 -13.74
CA ALA A 145 -9.35 15.04 -13.82
C ALA A 145 -9.39 14.23 -12.52
N VAL A 146 -9.59 14.89 -11.38
CA VAL A 146 -9.80 14.27 -10.07
C VAL A 146 -11.21 14.58 -9.58
N THR A 147 -11.94 13.55 -9.20
CA THR A 147 -13.32 13.61 -8.69
C THR A 147 -13.45 12.83 -7.38
N GLU A 148 -14.62 12.86 -6.76
CA GLU A 148 -14.96 12.06 -5.57
C GLU A 148 -14.69 10.57 -5.75
N GLU A 149 -14.82 10.04 -6.97
CA GLU A 149 -14.61 8.63 -7.31
C GLU A 149 -13.12 8.29 -7.51
N THR A 150 -12.24 9.28 -7.62
CA THR A 150 -10.81 9.06 -7.81
C THR A 150 -10.23 8.34 -6.59
N HIS A 151 -9.54 7.23 -6.82
CA HIS A 151 -8.87 6.50 -5.75
C HIS A 151 -7.61 7.26 -5.28
N VAL A 152 -7.47 7.42 -3.98
CA VAL A 152 -6.37 8.11 -3.29
C VAL A 152 -5.75 7.19 -2.25
N PHE A 153 -4.46 7.40 -1.98
CA PHE A 153 -3.69 6.55 -1.08
C PHE A 153 -3.34 7.25 0.23
N ASP A 154 -3.34 6.50 1.34
CA ASP A 154 -2.93 6.98 2.66
C ASP A 154 -1.71 6.18 3.17
N PRO A 155 -0.47 6.63 2.91
CA PRO A 155 0.73 5.98 3.41
C PRO A 155 0.93 6.18 4.92
N SER A 156 0.07 6.94 5.61
CA SER A 156 0.19 7.22 7.05
C SER A 156 -0.44 6.16 7.95
N LEU A 157 -1.03 5.10 7.37
CA LEU A 157 -1.55 3.97 8.14
C LEU A 157 -0.47 3.34 9.02
N THR A 158 -0.87 2.87 10.20
CA THR A 158 0.08 2.41 11.22
C THR A 158 -0.11 0.95 11.61
N THR A 159 -1.19 0.30 11.17
CA THR A 159 -1.49 -1.09 11.51
C THR A 159 -1.97 -1.93 10.33
N LEU A 160 -1.75 -3.24 10.39
CA LEU A 160 -2.31 -4.17 9.41
C LEU A 160 -3.84 -4.23 9.43
N ALA A 161 -4.47 -3.99 10.58
CA ALA A 161 -5.93 -3.90 10.69
C ALA A 161 -6.50 -2.83 9.76
N GLU A 162 -5.87 -1.65 9.70
CA GLU A 162 -6.29 -0.54 8.84
C GLU A 162 -6.10 -0.89 7.36
N LEU A 163 -4.95 -1.46 7.00
CA LEU A 163 -4.66 -1.92 5.64
C LEU A 163 -5.69 -2.95 5.17
N ARG A 164 -6.00 -3.95 6.00
CA ARG A 164 -6.96 -5.04 5.69
C ARG A 164 -8.40 -4.56 5.57
N LYS A 165 -8.75 -3.44 6.24
CA LYS A 165 -10.05 -2.78 6.08
C LYS A 165 -10.14 -1.95 4.80
N GLY A 166 -9.10 -1.93 3.97
CA GLY A 166 -9.07 -1.17 2.73
C GLY A 166 -8.82 0.33 2.95
N GLN A 167 -8.29 0.74 4.11
CA GLN A 167 -8.10 2.17 4.38
C GLN A 167 -6.91 2.78 3.63
N PHE A 168 -6.04 1.94 3.07
CA PHE A 168 -4.84 2.36 2.36
C PHE A 168 -5.16 3.01 1.01
N GLU A 169 -6.16 2.49 0.31
CA GLU A 169 -6.62 3.00 -0.98
C GLU A 169 -8.15 3.11 -0.93
N GLN A 170 -8.65 4.33 -1.06
CA GLN A 170 -10.08 4.62 -0.96
C GLN A 170 -10.48 5.64 -2.02
N GLN A 171 -11.77 5.70 -2.35
CA GLN A 171 -12.31 6.82 -3.11
C GLN A 171 -12.08 8.12 -2.34
N ALA A 172 -11.83 9.21 -3.08
CA ALA A 172 -11.50 10.50 -2.50
C ALA A 172 -12.61 11.02 -1.58
N ALA A 173 -13.88 10.71 -1.88
CA ALA A 173 -15.04 11.03 -1.04
C ALA A 173 -14.97 10.42 0.37
N ASP A 174 -14.51 9.17 0.46
CA ASP A 174 -14.45 8.41 1.72
C ASP A 174 -13.13 8.67 2.49
N ALA A 175 -12.10 9.13 1.78
CA ALA A 175 -10.80 9.46 2.34
C ALA A 175 -10.75 10.85 2.99
N TRP A 176 -9.66 11.14 3.71
CA TRP A 176 -9.41 12.49 4.22
C TRP A 176 -9.23 13.53 3.10
N HIS A 177 -8.85 13.09 1.89
CA HIS A 177 -8.67 13.93 0.72
C HIS A 177 -9.93 14.72 0.35
N GLY A 178 -11.11 14.07 0.30
CA GLY A 178 -12.37 14.73 0.00
C GLY A 178 -12.67 15.87 0.97
N ARG A 179 -12.41 15.66 2.28
CA ARG A 179 -12.60 16.69 3.31
C ARG A 179 -11.62 17.86 3.17
N VAL A 180 -10.36 17.58 2.88
CA VAL A 180 -9.29 18.60 2.83
C VAL A 180 -9.30 19.40 1.54
N PHE A 181 -9.64 18.76 0.43
CA PHE A 181 -9.59 19.37 -0.90
C PHE A 181 -10.97 19.78 -1.44
N GLN A 182 -12.07 19.43 -0.76
CA GLN A 182 -13.45 19.75 -1.18
C GLN A 182 -13.71 19.29 -2.62
N ILE A 183 -13.41 18.02 -2.88
CA ILE A 183 -13.43 17.42 -4.21
C ILE A 183 -14.89 17.30 -4.68
N PRO A 184 -15.24 17.73 -5.90
CA PRO A 184 -16.60 17.64 -6.42
C PRO A 184 -16.92 16.22 -6.91
N SER A 185 -18.21 15.91 -6.92
CA SER A 185 -18.73 14.73 -7.60
C SER A 185 -18.42 14.76 -9.10
N ALA A 186 -18.30 13.59 -9.71
CA ALA A 186 -18.18 13.48 -11.15
C ALA A 186 -19.45 14.05 -11.83
N ALA A 187 -19.26 14.77 -12.94
CA ALA A 187 -20.34 15.39 -13.71
C ALA A 187 -20.94 14.42 -14.74
#